data_AF-A0A8J5CLU3-F1
#
_entry.id   AF-A0A8J5CLU3-F1
#
_cell.length_a   1.000
_cell.length_b   1.000
_cell.length_c   1.000
_cell.angle_alpha   90.00
_cell.angle_beta   90.00
_cell.angle_gamma   90.00
#
_symmetry.space_group_name_H-M   'P 1'
#
loop_
_entity.id
_entity.type
_entity.pdbx_description
1 polymer ?
#
loop_
_entity_poly.entity_id
_entity_poly.type
_entity_poly.pdbx_seq_one_letter_code
_entity_poly.pdbx_strand_id
1 'polypeptide(L)'
;MIGCWVKRQQQAPYKCAIIFWTILAVTLSLDHPFRRELLRRGTRVVLCANSKPALNDVTAEELMMVMRQVVLVCPVMNEHLAAGTLCVRESGQASPCLDLRLAPRLEK
;
A
#
# COMPACT_ATOMS: atom_id res chain seq x y z
N MET A 1 11.09 20.32 -0.95
CA MET A 1 10.83 18.94 -1.38
C MET A 1 9.34 18.56 -1.30
N ILE A 2 8.66 18.75 -0.15
CA ILE A 2 7.22 18.45 0.00
C ILE A 2 6.30 19.33 -0.88
N GLY A 3 6.63 20.62 -1.07
CA GLY A 3 5.77 21.56 -1.79
C GLY A 3 5.53 21.19 -3.26
N CYS A 4 6.54 20.66 -3.95
CA CYS A 4 6.38 20.17 -5.33
C CYS A 4 5.44 18.96 -5.40
N TRP A 5 5.52 18.07 -4.42
CA TRP A 5 4.63 16.92 -4.32
C TRP A 5 3.19 17.36 -4.06
N VAL A 6 2.96 18.28 -3.11
CA VAL A 6 1.62 18.84 -2.83
C VAL A 6 1.03 19.49 -4.09
N LYS A 7 1.80 20.30 -4.83
CA LYS A 7 1.35 20.89 -6.10
C LYS A 7 1.00 19.82 -7.14
N ARG A 8 1.80 18.76 -7.25
CA ARG A 8 1.52 17.64 -8.16
C ARG A 8 0.27 16.86 -7.75
N GLN A 9 -0.06 16.79 -6.46
CA GLN A 9 -1.29 16.18 -5.98
C GLN A 9 -2.54 16.98 -6.38
N GLN A 10 -2.45 18.28 -6.68
CA GLN A 10 -3.59 19.08 -7.16
C GLN A 10 -3.93 18.84 -8.64
N GLN A 11 -3.06 18.14 -9.37
CA GLN A 11 -3.26 17.80 -10.78
C GLN A 11 -4.05 16.48 -10.91
N ALA A 12 -4.13 15.96 -12.15
CA ALA A 12 -4.73 14.67 -12.44
C ALA A 12 -4.17 13.56 -11.53
N PRO A 13 -5.04 12.63 -11.07
CA PRO A 13 -4.64 11.54 -10.19
C PRO A 13 -3.58 10.65 -10.85
N TYR A 14 -2.79 9.99 -10.02
CA TYR A 14 -1.89 8.95 -10.52
C TYR A 14 -2.72 7.76 -10.98
N LYS A 15 -2.30 7.08 -12.04
CA LYS A 15 -2.97 5.85 -12.48
C LYS A 15 -2.76 4.71 -11.48
N CYS A 16 -1.57 4.65 -10.88
CA CYS A 16 -1.19 3.60 -9.95
C CYS A 16 -0.19 4.15 -8.93
N ALA A 17 -0.30 3.69 -7.68
CA ALA A 17 0.64 3.90 -6.61
C ALA A 17 1.04 2.54 -6.02
N ILE A 18 2.34 2.33 -5.84
CA ILE A 18 2.89 1.16 -5.16
C ILE A 18 3.48 1.65 -3.85
N ILE A 19 3.07 1.04 -2.74
CA ILE A 19 3.47 1.44 -1.40
C ILE A 19 4.13 0.24 -0.73
N PHE A 20 5.42 0.36 -0.42
CA PHE A 20 6.17 -0.66 0.30
C PHE A 20 6.02 -0.43 1.81
N TRP A 21 5.48 -1.43 2.52
CA TRP A 21 5.21 -1.37 3.95
C TRP A 21 6.45 -1.78 4.74
N THR A 22 6.80 -1.02 5.78
CA THR A 22 8.05 -1.28 6.52
C THR A 22 7.87 -1.58 8.01
N ILE A 23 7.09 -0.88 8.86
CA ILE A 23 7.05 -1.21 10.31
C ILE A 23 5.65 -1.06 10.94
N LEU A 24 5.21 -2.05 11.73
CA LEU A 24 3.80 -2.40 12.02
C LEU A 24 3.00 -1.51 13.01
N ALA A 25 3.57 -0.76 13.96
CA ALA A 25 2.75 -0.25 15.08
C ALA A 25 2.06 1.12 14.87
N VAL A 26 2.70 2.07 14.19
CA VAL A 26 2.19 3.46 14.04
C VAL A 26 1.71 3.75 12.61
N THR A 27 2.09 2.89 11.66
CA THR A 27 1.85 3.10 10.24
C THR A 27 0.38 3.02 9.88
N LEU A 28 -0.35 2.00 10.36
CA LEU A 28 -1.77 1.77 10.10
C LEU A 28 -2.65 3.02 10.25
N SER A 29 -2.41 3.82 11.29
CA SER A 29 -3.19 5.04 11.56
C SER A 29 -2.80 6.21 10.66
N LEU A 30 -1.52 6.30 10.27
CA LEU A 30 -0.95 7.42 9.52
C LEU A 30 -1.03 7.23 8.00
N ASP A 31 -0.88 6.00 7.52
CA ASP A 31 -0.92 5.69 6.10
C ASP A 31 -2.35 5.43 5.59
N HIS A 32 -3.31 5.17 6.47
CA HIS A 32 -4.69 4.91 6.08
C HIS A 32 -5.37 6.15 5.45
N PRO A 33 -5.27 7.37 6.00
CA PRO A 33 -5.78 8.57 5.34
C PRO A 33 -5.13 8.79 3.97
N PHE A 34 -3.83 8.54 3.86
CA PHE A 34 -3.09 8.73 2.60
C PHE A 34 -3.54 7.74 1.52
N ARG A 35 -3.59 6.45 1.84
CA ARG A 35 -4.05 5.39 0.93
C ARG A 35 -5.51 5.61 0.53
N ARG A 36 -6.36 5.99 1.48
CA ARG A 36 -7.77 6.30 1.24
C ARG A 36 -7.91 7.45 0.24
N GLU A 37 -7.14 8.51 0.40
CA GLU A 37 -7.22 9.67 -0.50
C GLU A 37 -6.76 9.33 -1.93
N LEU A 38 -5.71 8.52 -2.09
CA LEU A 38 -5.29 8.03 -3.41
C LEU A 38 -6.43 7.27 -4.10
N LEU A 39 -7.08 6.34 -3.38
CA LEU A 39 -8.19 5.55 -3.88
C LEU A 39 -9.40 6.41 -4.25
N ARG A 40 -9.79 7.37 -3.38
CA ARG A 40 -10.90 8.31 -3.64
C ARG A 40 -10.69 9.13 -4.91
N ARG A 41 -9.43 9.40 -5.26
CA ARG A 41 -9.06 10.13 -6.47
C ARG A 41 -8.95 9.23 -7.71
N GLY A 42 -9.27 7.93 -7.60
CA GLY A 42 -9.22 6.96 -8.69
C GLY A 42 -7.84 6.36 -8.94
N THR A 43 -6.90 6.50 -8.01
CA THR A 43 -5.57 5.86 -8.13
C THR A 43 -5.67 4.40 -7.72
N ARG A 44 -5.20 3.47 -8.55
CA ARG A 44 -5.00 2.08 -8.13
C ARG A 44 -3.89 2.00 -7.09
N VAL A 45 -4.11 1.33 -5.96
CA VAL A 45 -3.12 1.21 -4.88
C VAL A 45 -2.70 -0.25 -4.72
N VAL A 46 -1.40 -0.49 -4.81
CA VAL A 46 -0.78 -1.80 -4.52
C VAL A 46 0.05 -1.65 -3.25
N LEU A 47 -0.31 -2.41 -2.23
CA LEU A 47 0.46 -2.50 -0.99
C LEU A 47 1.41 -3.69 -1.10
N CYS A 48 2.71 -3.42 -1.05
CA CYS A 48 3.75 -4.42 -1.08
C CYS A 48 4.34 -4.60 0.32
N ALA A 49 4.45 -5.85 0.78
CA ALA A 49 5.07 -6.17 2.05
C ALA A 49 5.95 -7.43 1.90
N ASN A 50 6.81 -7.72 2.88
CA ASN A 50 7.82 -8.75 2.74
C ASN A 50 7.19 -10.14 2.51
N SER A 51 7.82 -10.96 1.67
CA SER A 51 7.39 -12.34 1.47
C SER A 51 7.72 -13.22 2.68
N LYS A 52 8.77 -12.85 3.43
CA LYS A 52 9.23 -13.57 4.62
C LYS A 52 9.49 -12.60 5.77
N PRO A 53 9.38 -13.04 7.03
CA PRO A 53 9.70 -12.21 8.18
C PRO A 53 11.12 -11.62 8.07
N ALA A 54 11.24 -10.32 8.31
CA ALA A 54 12.52 -9.62 8.40
C ALA A 54 12.43 -8.57 9.50
N LEU A 55 13.16 -8.77 10.60
CA LEU A 55 13.10 -7.92 11.78
C LEU A 55 11.65 -7.76 12.30
N ASN A 56 11.09 -6.56 12.21
CA ASN A 56 9.74 -6.18 12.64
C ASN A 56 8.88 -5.72 11.45
N ASP A 57 9.30 -6.05 10.23
CA ASP A 57 8.57 -5.77 9.02
C ASP A 57 7.36 -6.68 8.90
N VAL A 58 6.28 -6.11 8.38
CA VAL A 58 5.03 -6.83 8.11
C VAL A 58 5.22 -7.72 6.90
N THR A 59 4.77 -8.97 7.00
CA THR A 59 4.68 -9.87 5.85
C THR A 59 3.42 -9.57 5.02
N ALA A 60 3.40 -9.96 3.75
CA ALA A 60 2.21 -9.79 2.91
C ALA A 60 0.98 -10.52 3.48
N GLU A 61 1.20 -11.66 4.14
CA GLU A 61 0.15 -12.42 4.81
C GLU A 61 -0.44 -11.66 6.00
N GLU A 62 0.41 -11.17 6.91
CA GLU A 62 -0.01 -10.36 8.07
C GLU A 62 -0.71 -9.07 7.62
N LEU A 63 -0.17 -8.40 6.59
CA LEU A 63 -0.80 -7.21 6.02
C LEU A 63 -2.18 -7.52 5.45
N MET A 64 -2.36 -8.68 4.81
CA MET A 64 -3.68 -9.08 4.32
C MET A 64 -4.66 -9.34 5.47
N MET A 65 -4.22 -9.93 6.59
CA MET A 65 -5.06 -10.09 7.78
C MET A 65 -5.47 -8.75 8.37
N VAL A 66 -4.54 -7.81 8.48
CA VAL A 66 -4.81 -6.42 8.89
C VAL A 66 -5.81 -5.75 7.96
N MET A 67 -5.63 -5.88 6.64
CA MET A 67 -6.53 -5.28 5.66
C MET A 67 -7.95 -5.82 5.77
N ARG A 68 -8.14 -7.11 6.13
CA ARG A 68 -9.47 -7.68 6.40
C ARG A 68 -10.18 -7.01 7.57
N GLN A 69 -9.45 -6.52 8.57
CA GLN A 69 -10.03 -5.74 9.67
C GLN A 69 -10.32 -4.30 9.25
N VAL A 70 -9.42 -3.69 8.48
CA VAL A 70 -9.56 -2.30 8.00
C VAL A 70 -10.80 -2.11 7.12
N VAL A 71 -11.13 -3.08 6.27
CA VAL A 71 -12.31 -2.97 5.38
C VAL A 71 -13.64 -3.02 6.14
N LEU A 72 -13.68 -3.59 7.35
CA LEU A 72 -14.89 -3.60 8.19
C LEU A 72 -15.27 -2.20 8.69
N VAL A 73 -14.27 -1.33 8.86
CA VAL A 73 -14.46 0.03 9.41
C VAL A 73 -14.31 1.14 8.37
N CYS A 74 -13.85 0.81 7.15
CA CYS A 74 -13.63 1.78 6.08
C CYS A 74 -14.29 1.32 4.77
N PRO A 75 -15.52 1.78 4.47
CA PRO A 75 -16.26 1.40 3.27
C PRO A 75 -15.49 1.67 1.97
N VAL A 76 -14.75 2.79 1.90
CA VAL A 76 -13.92 3.13 0.73
C VAL A 76 -12.88 2.03 0.46
N MET A 77 -12.15 1.58 1.49
CA MET A 77 -11.16 0.52 1.31
C MET A 77 -11.83 -0.80 0.90
N ASN A 78 -13.02 -1.09 1.44
CA ASN A 78 -13.78 -2.28 1.11
C ASN A 78 -14.20 -2.30 -0.37
N GLU A 79 -14.78 -1.21 -0.85
CA GLU A 79 -15.19 -1.06 -2.26
C GLU A 79 -14.00 -1.23 -3.21
N HIS A 80 -12.87 -0.57 -2.91
CA HIS A 80 -11.69 -0.65 -3.75
C HIS A 80 -10.99 -2.02 -3.70
N LEU A 81 -11.02 -2.71 -2.55
CA LEU A 81 -10.53 -4.07 -2.42
C LEU A 81 -11.40 -5.04 -3.24
N ALA A 82 -12.72 -4.91 -3.16
CA ALA A 82 -13.67 -5.70 -3.94
C ALA A 82 -13.54 -5.43 -5.45
N ALA A 83 -13.31 -4.18 -5.85
CA ALA A 83 -13.06 -3.79 -7.24
C ALA A 83 -11.65 -4.15 -7.76
N GLY A 84 -10.76 -4.69 -6.91
CA GLY A 84 -9.37 -5.03 -7.27
C GLY A 84 -8.46 -3.81 -7.51
N THR A 85 -8.94 -2.61 -7.21
CA THR A 85 -8.17 -1.36 -7.34
C THR A 85 -7.33 -1.05 -6.10
N LEU A 86 -7.60 -1.74 -4.99
CA LEU A 86 -6.70 -1.90 -3.85
C LEU A 86 -6.28 -3.37 -3.77
N CYS A 87 -4.98 -3.66 -3.72
CA CYS A 87 -4.52 -5.03 -3.52
C CYS A 87 -3.24 -5.13 -2.69
N VAL A 88 -3.06 -6.28 -2.03
CA VAL A 88 -1.84 -6.63 -1.31
C VAL A 88 -1.01 -7.59 -2.17
N ARG A 89 0.30 -7.37 -2.19
CA ARG A 89 1.28 -8.17 -2.93
C ARG A 89 2.52 -8.40 -2.08
N GLU A 90 3.17 -9.51 -2.38
CA GLU A 90 4.50 -9.81 -1.89
C GLU A 90 5.54 -8.95 -2.62
N SER A 91 6.46 -8.36 -1.87
CA SER A 91 7.57 -7.56 -2.39
C SER A 91 8.74 -8.42 -2.90
N GLY A 92 8.71 -9.74 -2.66
CA GLY A 92 9.82 -10.65 -2.93
C GLY A 92 10.98 -10.54 -1.93
N GLN A 93 10.87 -9.68 -0.91
CA GLN A 93 11.94 -9.43 0.04
C GLN A 93 11.88 -10.37 1.25
N ALA A 94 13.05 -10.63 1.82
CA ALA A 94 13.26 -11.29 3.11
C ALA A 94 14.32 -10.54 3.95
N SER A 95 14.43 -9.24 3.72
CA SER A 95 15.41 -8.35 4.37
C SER A 95 14.75 -7.02 4.72
N PRO A 96 15.27 -6.28 5.72
CA PRO A 96 14.76 -4.94 6.06
C PRO A 96 15.09 -3.88 4.99
N CYS A 97 15.93 -4.23 4.01
CA CYS A 97 16.30 -3.38 2.89
C CYS A 97 15.44 -3.69 1.66
N LEU A 98 14.94 -2.65 1.00
CA LEU A 98 14.18 -2.77 -0.23
C LEU A 98 15.11 -2.91 -1.45
N ASP A 99 15.17 -4.11 -2.03
CA ASP A 99 15.82 -4.35 -3.32
C ASP A 99 14.79 -4.38 -4.47
N LEU A 100 14.69 -3.28 -5.22
CA LEU A 100 13.74 -3.15 -6.32
C LEU A 100 13.97 -4.14 -7.48
N ARG A 101 15.12 -4.81 -7.55
CA ARG A 101 15.36 -5.87 -8.55
C ARG A 101 14.50 -7.11 -8.29
N LEU A 102 14.06 -7.29 -7.04
CA LEU A 102 13.20 -8.41 -6.62
C LEU A 102 11.71 -8.01 -6.55
N ALA A 103 11.38 -6.75 -6.81
CA ALA A 103 10.00 -6.26 -6.71
C ALA A 103 9.08 -6.99 -7.72
N PRO A 104 7.83 -7.29 -7.32
CA PRO A 104 6.89 -8.00 -8.18
C PRO A 104 6.60 -7.19 -9.46
N ARG A 105 6.55 -7.87 -10.60
CA ARG A 105 6.05 -7.27 -11.84
C ARG A 105 4.55 -7.11 -11.72
N LEU A 106 4.07 -5.87 -11.80
CA LEU A 106 2.65 -5.61 -11.94
C LEU A 106 2.27 -5.86 -13.40
N GLU A 107 1.58 -6.98 -13.64
CA GLU A 107 0.89 -7.19 -14.90
C GLU A 107 -0.17 -6.10 -15.08
N LYS A 108 -0.37 -5.68 -16.34
CA LYS A 108 -1.22 -4.54 -16.70
C LYS A 108 -2.69 -4.81 -16.45
#